data_AF-A0A968ABI1-F1
#
_entry.id   AF-A0A968ABI1-F1
#
_cell.length_a   1.000
_cell.length_b   1.000
_cell.length_c   1.000
_cell.angle_alpha   90.00
_cell.angle_beta   90.00
_cell.angle_gamma   90.00
#
_symmetry.space_group_name_H-M   'P 1'
#
loop_
_entity.id
_entity.type
_entity.pdbx_description
1 polymer ?
#
loop_
_entity_poly.entity_id
_entity_poly.type
_entity_poly.pdbx_seq_one_letter_code
_entity_poly.pdbx_strand_id
1 'polypeptide(L)' 'MLALSDGTVVHGEAIGHEGITGGELCFNTSMTGYQEIFTDPSYYGQLMMMTYPHIGNYGTQPRDDEARKVMVAGV' A
#
# COMPACT_ATOMS: atom_id res chain seq x y z
N MET A 1 -12.78 3.17 2.27
CA MET A 1 -12.83 4.39 3.12
C MET A 1 -11.58 4.41 3.98
N LEU A 2 -10.87 5.54 4.02
CA LEU A 2 -9.72 5.80 4.88
C LEU A 2 -10.13 6.85 5.91
N ALA A 3 -9.88 6.59 7.19
CA ALA A 3 -10.14 7.53 8.27
C ALA A 3 -8.84 7.78 9.05
N LEU A 4 -8.53 9.05 9.30
CA LEU A 4 -7.32 9.48 10.00
C LEU A 4 -7.66 9.95 11.41
N SER A 5 -6.64 9.98 12.28
CA SER A 5 -6.78 10.35 13.69
C SER A 5 -7.19 11.81 13.90
N ASP A 6 -6.96 12.67 12.90
CA ASP A 6 -7.37 14.09 12.90
C ASP A 6 -8.84 14.29 12.48
N GLY A 7 -9.56 13.22 12.15
CA GLY A 7 -10.95 13.25 11.68
C GLY A 7 -11.10 13.36 10.17
N THR A 8 -10.00 13.42 9.40
CA THR A 8 -10.05 13.39 7.94
C THR A 8 -10.59 12.04 7.46
N VAL A 9 -11.55 12.09 6.53
CA VAL A 9 -12.13 10.89 5.90
C VAL A 9 -12.03 11.01 4.38
N VAL A 10 -11.49 9.97 3.75
CA VAL A 10 -11.40 9.85 2.29
C VAL A 10 -12.20 8.63 1.84
N HIS A 11 -13.11 8.85 0.89
CA HIS A 11 -13.92 7.79 0.29
C HIS A 11 -13.25 7.28 -0.99
N GLY A 12 -13.33 5.98 -1.18
CA GLY A 12 -12.75 5.28 -2.32
C GLY A 12 -13.35 3.89 -2.46
N GLU A 13 -13.01 3.22 -3.56
CA GLU A 13 -13.46 1.88 -3.89
C GLU A 13 -12.44 0.84 -3.42
N ALA A 14 -12.90 -0.31 -2.94
CA ALA A 14 -12.02 -1.41 -2.54
C ALA A 14 -11.58 -2.20 -3.77
N ILE A 15 -10.27 -2.39 -3.95
CA ILE A 15 -9.68 -3.16 -5.05
C ILE A 15 -8.88 -4.39 -4.58
N GLY A 16 -8.84 -4.62 -3.26
CA GLY A 16 -8.08 -5.68 -2.61
C GLY A 16 -8.95 -6.55 -1.72
N HIS A 17 -8.36 -7.06 -0.63
CA HIS A 17 -9.09 -7.87 0.34
C HIS A 17 -10.17 -7.06 1.08
N GLU A 18 -11.36 -7.64 1.23
CA GLU A 18 -12.44 -7.05 2.02
C GLU A 18 -12.16 -7.20 3.53
N GLY A 19 -12.15 -6.09 4.26
CA GLY A 19 -11.93 -6.09 5.69
C GLY A 19 -11.62 -4.71 6.25
N ILE A 20 -11.16 -4.70 7.51
CA ILE A 20 -10.72 -3.48 8.21
C ILE A 20 -9.29 -3.71 8.68
N THR A 21 -8.44 -2.74 8.41
CA THR A 21 -7.03 -2.73 8.82
C THR A 21 -6.67 -1.34 9.33
N GLY A 22 -5.55 -1.22 10.03
CA GLY A 22 -5.07 0.04 10.58
C GLY A 22 -3.57 0.04 10.69
N GLY A 23 -2.99 1.24 10.76
CA GLY A 23 -1.55 1.42 10.78
C GLY A 23 -1.18 2.90 10.71
N GLU A 24 0.12 3.16 10.74
CA GLU A 24 0.66 4.48 10.40
C GLU A 24 0.47 4.71 8.89
N LEU A 25 -0.12 5.84 8.51
CA LEU A 25 -0.21 6.24 7.11
C LEU A 25 1.11 6.87 6.68
N CYS A 26 1.78 6.26 5.72
CA CYS A 26 2.98 6.80 5.08
C CYS A 26 2.72 7.03 3.60
N PHE A 27 3.48 7.94 2.98
CA PHE A 27 3.44 8.13 1.53
C PHE A 27 4.79 7.85 0.88
N ASN A 28 4.77 7.31 -0.34
CA ASN A 28 5.96 7.03 -1.13
C ASN A 28 5.89 7.72 -2.50
N THR A 29 6.98 8.39 -2.88
CA THR A 29 7.08 9.20 -4.10
C THR A 29 7.57 8.44 -5.33
N SER A 30 7.82 7.13 -5.21
CA SER A 30 8.24 6.29 -6.32
C SER A 30 7.14 6.18 -7.38
N MET A 31 7.53 6.30 -8.65
CA MET A 31 6.64 6.17 -9.80
C MET A 31 6.56 4.72 -10.34
N THR A 32 7.49 3.86 -9.92
CA THR A 32 7.61 2.45 -10.27
C THR A 32 8.03 1.63 -9.05
N GLY A 33 8.12 0.31 -9.17
CA GLY A 33 8.55 -0.58 -8.08
C GLY A 33 7.53 -0.74 -6.94
N TYR A 34 6.22 -0.72 -7.25
CA TYR A 34 5.19 -0.80 -6.21
C TYR A 34 5.18 -2.17 -5.51
N GLN A 35 5.58 -3.25 -6.20
CA GLN A 35 5.58 -4.59 -5.61
C GLN A 35 6.72 -4.75 -4.59
N GLU A 36 7.90 -4.27 -4.94
CA GLU A 36 9.08 -4.18 -4.08
C GLU A 36 8.72 -3.38 -2.82
N ILE A 37 8.07 -2.22 -2.98
CA ILE A 37 7.60 -1.39 -1.86
C ILE A 37 6.58 -2.14 -0.99
N PHE A 38 5.61 -2.85 -1.57
CA PHE A 38 4.58 -3.55 -0.80
C PHE A 38 5.11 -4.78 -0.06
N THR A 39 6.25 -5.32 -0.51
CA THR A 39 6.90 -6.51 0.08
C THR A 39 8.13 -6.18 0.92
N ASP A 40 8.59 -4.92 0.96
CA ASP A 40 9.72 -4.51 1.80
C ASP A 40 9.36 -4.60 3.30
N PRO A 41 10.13 -5.38 4.10
CA PRO A 41 9.92 -5.52 5.54
C PRO A 41 9.88 -4.21 6.34
N SER A 42 10.48 -3.15 5.82
CA SER A 42 10.55 -1.83 6.45
C SER A 42 9.17 -1.18 6.62
N TYR A 43 8.18 -1.57 5.81
CA TYR A 43 6.82 -1.04 5.84
C TYR A 43 5.83 -1.90 6.64
N TYR A 44 6.35 -2.82 7.48
CA TYR A 44 5.50 -3.72 8.26
C TYR A 44 4.48 -2.96 9.11
N GLY A 45 3.19 -3.24 8.89
CA GLY A 45 2.10 -2.64 9.67
C GLY A 45 1.70 -1.22 9.24
N GLN A 46 2.32 -0.67 8.19
CA GLN A 46 2.01 0.67 7.67
C GLN A 46 0.97 0.61 6.55
N LEU A 47 0.15 1.66 6.45
CA LEU A 47 -0.73 1.91 5.31
C LEU A 47 0.04 2.73 4.28
N MET A 48 0.15 2.24 3.05
CA MET A 48 0.99 2.84 2.03
C MET A 48 0.18 3.68 1.05
N MET A 49 0.43 4.98 1.00
CA MET A 49 -0.14 5.88 -0.01
C MET A 49 0.89 6.14 -1.13
N MET A 50 0.58 5.72 -2.34
CA MET A 50 1.43 6.01 -3.49
C MET A 50 1.07 7.39 -4.07
N THR A 51 2.07 8.24 -4.35
CA THR A 51 1.80 9.54 -4.98
C THR A 51 1.58 9.44 -6.49
N TYR A 52 2.09 8.37 -7.13
CA TYR A 52 1.87 8.13 -8.56
C TYR A 52 0.45 7.57 -8.79
N PRO A 53 -0.33 8.13 -9.71
CA PRO A 53 -1.76 7.82 -9.81
C PRO A 53 -2.07 6.43 -10.37
N HIS A 54 -1.17 5.85 -11.18
CA HIS A 54 -1.41 4.58 -11.86
C HIS A 54 -0.55 3.47 -11.25
N ILE A 55 -1.08 2.82 -10.23
CA ILE A 55 -0.45 1.67 -9.57
C ILE A 55 -1.00 0.37 -10.17
N GLY A 56 -0.14 -0.63 -10.38
CA GLY A 56 -0.53 -1.90 -10.99
C GLY A 56 -0.36 -1.97 -12.52
N ASN A 57 0.24 -0.97 -13.15
CA ASN A 57 0.35 -0.87 -14.62
C ASN A 57 1.18 -1.98 -15.30
N TYR A 58 1.98 -2.75 -14.55
CA TYR A 58 2.74 -3.89 -15.06
C TYR A 58 2.47 -5.21 -14.32
N GLY A 59 1.38 -5.28 -13.54
CA GLY A 59 1.02 -6.48 -12.78
C GLY A 59 2.04 -6.82 -11.68
N THR A 60 2.21 -8.11 -11.37
CA THR A 60 3.19 -8.57 -10.37
C THR A 60 4.00 -9.76 -10.87
N GLN A 61 5.23 -9.90 -10.38
CA GLN A 61 6.16 -10.98 -10.76
C GLN A 61 6.98 -11.42 -9.55
N PRO A 62 7.17 -12.73 -9.29
CA PRO A 62 7.87 -13.21 -8.09
C PRO A 62 9.32 -12.74 -7.91
N ARG A 63 9.96 -12.26 -8.99
CA ARG A 63 11.34 -11.73 -8.94
C ARG A 63 11.44 -10.34 -8.32
N ASP A 64 10.33 -9.64 -8.21
CA ASP A 64 10.21 -8.27 -7.69
C ASP A 64 9.70 -8.30 -6.22
N ASP A 65 9.66 -9.47 -5.58
CA ASP A 65 9.31 -9.63 -4.16
C ASP A 65 10.56 -9.44 -3.27
N GLU A 66 10.54 -8.44 -2.38
CA GLU A 66 11.59 -8.21 -1.35
C GLU A 66 11.38 -9.09 -0.10
N ALA A 67 10.19 -9.68 0.04
CA ALA A 67 9.87 -10.65 1.08
C ALA A 67 8.87 -11.70 0.60
N ARG A 68 8.73 -12.80 1.37
CA ARG A 68 7.82 -13.91 1.04
C ARG A 68 6.33 -13.57 1.11
N LYS A 69 5.98 -12.37 1.56
CA LYS A 69 4.60 -11.91 1.72
C LYS A 69 4.55 -10.39 1.59
N VAL A 70 3.35 -9.88 1.34
CA VAL A 70 3.05 -8.45 1.49
C VAL A 70 3.31 -8.03 2.94
N MET A 71 4.04 -6.93 3.10
CA MET A 71 4.46 -6.40 4.40
C MET A 71 3.62 -5.18 4.83
N VAL A 72 3.12 -4.40 3.87
CA VAL A 72 2.18 -3.30 4.15
C VAL A 72 0.86 -3.83 4.71
N ALA A 73 0.25 -3.07 5.63
CA ALA A 73 -1.04 -3.38 6.21
C ALA A 73 -2.23 -3.03 5.30
N GLY A 74 -2.02 -2.13 4.33
CA GLY A 74 -3.01 -1.69 3.36
C GLY A 74 -2.42 -0.69 2.35
N VAL A 75 -3.15 -0.46 1.26
CA VAL A 75 -2.85 0.51 0.18
C VAL A 75 -4.13 1.22 -0.22
#